data_AF-A0A6J7EVF3-F1
#
_entry.id   AF-A0A6J7EVF3-F1
#
_cell.length_a   1.000
_cell.length_b   1.000
_cell.length_c   1.000
_cell.angle_alpha   90.00
_cell.angle_beta   90.00
_cell.angle_gamma   90.00
#
_symmetry.space_group_name_H-M   'P 1'
#
loop_
_entity.id
_entity.type
_entity.pdbx_description
1 polymer ?
#
loop_
_entity_poly.entity_id
_entity_poly.type
_entity_poly.pdbx_seq_one_letter_code
_entity_poly.pdbx_strand_id
1 'polypeptide(L)'
;MCAFAHAQSLGFDEDDMTVVSLGTGSISKDLTYDDTKDWGLVKWARPLFDITSQASNLSIDWQLSHILRKAHYFRITPVFKDGRSAIDDARPENMAAVREIGLKMIEENSAVIDQLCERIS
;
A
#
# COMPACT_ATOMS: atom_id res chain seq x y z
N MET A 1 -6.01 -2.67 9.28
CA MET A 1 -7.12 -2.63 10.26
C MET A 1 -7.60 -4.01 10.70
N CYS A 2 -8.11 -4.89 9.84
CA CYS A 2 -8.73 -6.15 10.30
C CYS A 2 -7.81 -7.04 11.15
N ALA A 3 -6.56 -7.25 10.74
CA ALA A 3 -5.60 -8.03 11.52
C ALA A 3 -5.31 -7.41 12.90
N PHE A 4 -5.19 -6.08 12.96
CA PHE A 4 -5.01 -5.34 14.20
C PHE A 4 -6.23 -5.44 15.12
N ALA A 5 -7.44 -5.23 14.59
CA ALA A 5 -8.68 -5.36 15.35
C ALA A 5 -8.88 -6.80 15.87
N HIS A 6 -8.48 -7.80 15.09
CA HIS A 6 -8.53 -9.19 15.54
C HIS A 6 -7.56 -9.46 16.69
N ALA A 7 -6.33 -8.95 16.63
CA ALA A 7 -5.39 -9.06 17.74
C ALA A 7 -5.91 -8.38 19.02
N GLN A 8 -6.51 -7.17 18.92
CA GLN A 8 -7.21 -6.56 20.05
C GLN A 8 -8.32 -7.46 20.61
N SER A 9 -9.09 -8.13 19.74
CA SER A 9 -10.13 -9.07 20.20
C SER A 9 -9.59 -10.29 20.94
N LEU A 10 -8.30 -10.61 20.74
CA LEU A 10 -7.58 -11.66 21.47
C LEU A 10 -6.96 -11.15 22.79
N GLY A 11 -7.07 -9.84 23.08
CA GLY A 11 -6.58 -9.22 24.30
C GLY A 11 -5.17 -8.62 24.22
N PHE A 12 -4.61 -8.44 23.01
CA PHE A 12 -3.35 -7.71 22.85
C PHE A 12 -3.60 -6.20 22.84
N ASP A 13 -2.81 -5.47 23.63
CA ASP A 13 -2.83 -4.01 23.62
C ASP A 13 -1.95 -3.44 22.50
N GLU A 14 -2.13 -2.16 22.19
CA GLU A 14 -1.42 -1.47 21.11
C GLU A 14 0.09 -1.47 21.27
N ASP A 15 0.57 -1.43 22.52
CA ASP A 15 2.00 -1.45 22.85
C ASP A 15 2.62 -2.86 22.76
N ASP A 16 1.80 -3.92 22.81
CA ASP A 16 2.25 -5.31 22.70
C ASP A 16 2.48 -5.73 21.24
N MET A 17 2.02 -4.92 20.30
CA MET A 17 1.98 -5.26 18.89
C MET A 17 3.04 -4.51 18.10
N THR A 18 3.68 -5.21 17.15
CA THR A 18 4.38 -4.59 16.03
C THR A 18 3.68 -5.00 14.75
N VAL A 19 3.20 -4.01 13.99
CA VAL A 19 2.42 -4.24 12.77
C VAL A 19 3.26 -3.84 11.56
N VAL A 20 3.56 -4.83 10.72
CA VAL A 20 4.17 -4.63 9.40
C VAL A 20 3.08 -4.72 8.34
N SER A 21 2.89 -3.63 7.61
CA SER A 21 1.86 -3.49 6.58
C SER A 21 2.51 -3.40 5.21
N LEU A 22 2.36 -4.46 4.41
CA LEU A 22 2.91 -4.56 3.06
C LEU A 22 1.82 -4.27 2.03
N GLY A 23 2.01 -3.22 1.24
CA GLY A 23 1.13 -2.86 0.14
C GLY A 23 1.63 -3.40 -1.20
N THR A 24 0.71 -3.72 -2.09
CA THR A 24 1.02 -4.14 -3.48
C THR A 24 1.38 -2.98 -4.39
N GLY A 25 1.08 -1.75 -3.95
CA GLY A 25 1.52 -0.50 -4.54
C GLY A 25 0.37 0.48 -4.79
N SER A 26 0.72 1.74 -5.02
CA SER A 26 -0.24 2.80 -5.38
C SER A 26 -0.06 3.23 -6.82
N ILE A 27 -1.17 3.57 -7.48
CA ILE A 27 -1.24 4.08 -8.84
C ILE A 27 -1.19 5.61 -8.77
N SER A 28 -0.13 6.21 -9.32
CA SER A 28 -0.08 7.67 -9.51
C SER A 28 -0.57 8.03 -10.91
N LYS A 29 -1.84 7.75 -11.23
CA LYS A 29 -2.43 8.33 -12.44
C LYS A 29 -3.11 9.64 -12.06
N ASP A 30 -2.48 10.74 -12.44
CA ASP A 30 -3.06 12.06 -12.23
C ASP A 30 -4.31 12.21 -13.10
N LEU A 31 -5.44 12.50 -12.47
CA LEU A 31 -6.70 12.80 -13.13
C LEU A 31 -6.94 14.31 -13.02
N THR A 32 -6.71 15.04 -14.11
CA THR A 32 -6.94 16.49 -14.11
C THR A 32 -8.41 16.81 -14.37
N TYR A 33 -8.85 18.00 -13.96
CA TYR A 33 -10.21 18.47 -14.24
C TYR A 33 -10.49 18.50 -15.74
N ASP A 34 -9.57 19.02 -16.55
CA ASP A 34 -9.76 19.13 -17.99
C ASP A 34 -9.85 17.78 -18.69
N ASP A 35 -9.15 16.76 -18.19
CA ASP A 35 -9.25 15.40 -18.74
C ASP A 35 -10.56 14.71 -18.40
N THR A 36 -11.21 15.08 -17.29
CA THR A 36 -12.30 14.31 -16.68
C THR A 36 -13.67 14.99 -16.72
N LYS A 37 -13.74 16.31 -16.96
CA LYS A 37 -15.00 17.09 -16.90
C LYS A 37 -16.10 16.58 -17.83
N ASP A 38 -15.74 16.03 -18.99
CA ASP A 38 -16.68 15.53 -20.01
C ASP A 38 -16.82 14.00 -19.98
N TRP A 39 -16.37 13.33 -18.91
CA TRP A 39 -16.50 11.88 -18.80
C TRP A 39 -17.94 11.47 -18.45
N GLY A 40 -18.54 10.65 -19.32
CA GLY A 40 -19.73 9.87 -18.99
C GLY A 40 -19.41 8.64 -18.11
N LEU A 41 -20.46 7.98 -17.61
CA LEU A 41 -20.37 6.85 -16.66
C LEU A 41 -19.37 5.75 -17.07
N VAL A 42 -19.30 5.41 -18.35
CA VAL A 42 -18.41 4.35 -18.86
C VAL A 42 -16.94 4.70 -18.64
N LYS A 43 -16.55 5.96 -18.84
CA LYS A 43 -15.16 6.41 -18.65
C LYS A 43 -14.78 6.48 -17.18
N TRP A 44 -15.75 6.68 -16.28
CA TRP A 44 -15.55 6.70 -14.83
C TRP A 44 -15.42 5.32 -14.19
N ALA A 45 -15.96 4.26 -14.81
CA ALA A 45 -16.05 2.94 -14.18
C ALA A 45 -14.70 2.40 -13.68
N ARG A 46 -13.64 2.47 -14.51
CA ARG A 46 -12.30 1.97 -14.15
C ARG A 46 -11.57 2.89 -13.16
N PRO A 47 -11.49 4.22 -13.37
CA PRO A 47 -10.91 5.15 -12.39
C PRO A 47 -11.57 5.11 -11.02
N LEU A 48 -12.90 4.95 -10.94
CA LEU A 48 -13.61 4.89 -9.67
C LEU A 48 -13.21 3.66 -8.84
N PHE A 49 -13.00 2.52 -9.50
CA PHE A 49 -12.48 1.33 -8.83
C PHE A 49 -11.06 1.55 -8.31
N ASP A 50 -10.18 2.12 -9.13
CA ASP A 50 -8.79 2.41 -8.75
C ASP A 50 -8.72 3.42 -7.57
N ILE A 51 -9.57 4.46 -7.58
CA ILE A 51 -9.65 5.46 -6.52
C ILE A 51 -10.14 4.83 -5.21
N THR A 52 -11.27 4.11 -5.25
CA THR A 52 -11.89 3.57 -4.03
C THR A 52 -11.05 2.45 -3.40
N SER A 53 -10.42 1.61 -4.23
CA SER A 53 -9.48 0.57 -3.78
C SER A 53 -8.30 1.18 -3.01
N GLN A 54 -7.74 2.28 -3.51
CA GLN A 54 -6.61 2.97 -2.86
C GLN A 54 -7.02 3.83 -1.67
N ALA A 55 -8.23 4.41 -1.68
CA ALA A 55 -8.73 5.27 -0.60
C ALA A 55 -8.79 4.54 0.74
N SER A 56 -9.15 3.24 0.72
CA SER A 56 -9.17 2.42 1.92
C SER A 56 -7.76 2.26 2.53
N ASN A 57 -6.73 2.07 1.69
CA ASN A 57 -5.35 1.94 2.14
C ASN A 57 -4.84 3.20 2.83
N LEU A 58 -5.12 4.38 2.27
CA LEU A 58 -4.72 5.66 2.87
C LEU A 58 -5.40 5.91 4.22
N SER A 59 -6.70 5.59 4.31
CA SER A 59 -7.45 5.75 5.56
C SER A 59 -6.93 4.81 6.64
N ILE A 60 -6.64 3.55 6.29
CA ILE A 60 -6.09 2.54 7.20
C ILE A 60 -4.69 2.91 7.67
N ASP A 61 -3.83 3.39 6.76
CA ASP A 61 -2.47 3.85 7.07
C ASP A 61 -2.50 5.03 8.05
N TRP A 62 -3.37 6.01 7.79
CA TRP A 62 -3.59 7.14 8.68
C TRP A 62 -4.11 6.70 10.07
N GLN A 63 -5.10 5.81 10.12
CA GLN A 63 -5.64 5.31 11.38
C GLN A 63 -4.59 4.56 12.20
N LEU A 64 -3.89 3.59 11.59
CA LEU A 64 -2.91 2.77 12.30
C LEU A 64 -1.70 3.57 12.74
N SER A 65 -1.27 4.58 11.98
CA SER A 65 -0.17 5.47 12.39
C SER A 65 -0.51 6.41 13.55
N HIS A 66 -1.79 6.61 13.86
CA HIS A 66 -2.25 7.38 15.02
C HIS A 66 -2.54 6.51 16.24
N ILE A 67 -3.03 5.29 16.01
CA ILE A 67 -3.31 4.31 17.06
C ILE A 67 -2.00 3.73 17.58
N LEU A 68 -1.20 3.15 16.67
CA LEU A 68 0.09 2.57 17.04
C LEU A 68 1.14 3.66 17.13
N ARG A 69 1.98 3.61 18.16
CA ARG A 69 3.14 4.49 18.27
C ARG A 69 4.04 4.34 17.04
N LYS A 70 4.72 5.41 16.62
CA LYS A 70 5.58 5.41 15.42
C LYS A 70 6.60 4.26 15.34
N ALA A 71 7.02 3.71 16.48
CA ALA A 71 7.96 2.58 16.53
C ALA A 71 7.30 1.20 16.38
N HIS A 72 5.97 1.11 16.26
CA HIS A 72 5.19 -0.13 16.24
C HIS A 72 4.41 -0.34 14.95
N TYR A 73 4.44 0.64 14.03
CA TYR A 73 3.76 0.54 12.74
C TYR A 73 4.73 0.84 11.60
N PHE A 74 4.88 -0.13 10.71
CA PHE A 74 5.77 -0.07 9.57
C PHE A 74 4.97 -0.31 8.30
N ARG A 75 4.88 0.71 7.45
CA ARG A 75 4.20 0.62 6.15
C ARG A 75 5.25 0.60 5.04
N ILE A 76 5.23 -0.46 4.24
CA ILE A 76 6.10 -0.60 3.08
C ILE A 76 5.18 -0.81 1.86
N THR A 77 5.21 0.12 0.91
CA THR A 77 4.34 0.08 -0.28
C THR A 77 5.07 0.70 -1.46
N PRO A 78 5.19 0.01 -2.60
CA PRO A 78 5.82 0.57 -3.78
C PRO A 78 4.90 1.61 -4.47
N VAL A 79 5.49 2.56 -5.19
CA VAL A 79 4.73 3.53 -6.00
C VAL A 79 4.97 3.22 -7.47
N PHE A 80 3.91 2.91 -8.22
CA PHE A 80 3.98 2.65 -9.65
C PHE A 80 3.87 3.96 -10.43
N LYS A 81 4.96 4.36 -11.10
CA LYS A 81 4.99 5.59 -11.92
C LYS A 81 4.58 5.36 -13.39
N ASP A 82 4.71 4.14 -13.90
CA ASP A 82 4.70 3.88 -15.36
C ASP A 82 3.52 3.04 -15.87
N GLY A 83 2.37 3.07 -15.17
CA GLY A 83 1.16 2.37 -15.63
C GLY A 83 1.23 0.83 -15.63
N ARG A 84 2.29 0.25 -15.06
CA ARG A 84 2.48 -1.20 -14.82
C ARG A 84 1.70 -1.73 -13.60
N SER A 85 0.62 -1.04 -13.25
CA SER A 85 -0.18 -1.32 -12.05
C SER A 85 -1.43 -2.15 -12.33
N ALA A 86 -1.59 -2.63 -13.56
CA ALA A 86 -2.71 -3.49 -13.93
C ALA A 86 -2.61 -4.83 -13.19
N ILE A 87 -3.58 -5.09 -12.31
CA ILE A 87 -3.62 -6.31 -11.49
C ILE A 87 -3.74 -7.59 -12.30
N ASP A 88 -4.31 -7.49 -13.51
CA ASP A 88 -4.59 -8.57 -14.44
C ASP A 88 -3.47 -8.79 -15.48
N ASP A 89 -2.41 -7.97 -15.47
CA ASP A 89 -1.32 -8.07 -16.43
C ASP A 89 -0.25 -9.08 -15.98
N ALA A 90 -0.48 -10.36 -16.31
CA ALA A 90 0.42 -11.46 -16.01
C ALA A 90 1.49 -11.73 -17.10
N ARG A 91 1.73 -10.78 -18.02
CA ARG A 91 2.75 -10.96 -19.06
C ARG A 91 4.15 -11.03 -18.45
N PRO A 92 5.07 -11.84 -19.01
CA PRO A 92 6.42 -12.01 -18.45
C PRO A 92 7.17 -10.69 -18.24
N GLU A 93 6.99 -9.72 -19.15
CA GLU A 93 7.63 -8.40 -19.08
C GLU A 93 7.11 -7.58 -17.90
N ASN A 94 5.79 -7.65 -17.64
CA ASN A 94 5.19 -6.96 -16.50
C ASN A 94 5.61 -7.62 -15.17
N MET A 95 5.65 -8.95 -15.13
CA MET A 95 6.12 -9.69 -13.95
C MET A 95 7.59 -9.39 -13.62
N ALA A 96 8.45 -9.30 -14.63
CA ALA A 96 9.85 -8.91 -14.46
C ALA A 96 9.96 -7.48 -13.92
N ALA A 97 9.16 -6.56 -14.45
CA ALA A 97 9.11 -5.17 -13.99
C ALA A 97 8.64 -5.04 -12.53
N VAL A 98 7.57 -5.74 -12.15
CA VAL A 98 7.06 -5.73 -10.77
C VAL A 98 8.12 -6.30 -9.81
N ARG A 99 8.86 -7.33 -10.23
CA ARG A 99 9.98 -7.88 -9.45
C ARG A 99 11.09 -6.85 -9.24
N GLU A 100 11.48 -6.12 -10.28
CA GLU A 100 12.49 -5.06 -10.20
C GLU A 100 12.05 -3.94 -9.25
N ILE A 101 10.78 -3.52 -9.32
CA ILE A 101 10.20 -2.56 -8.39
C ILE A 101 10.27 -3.07 -6.94
N GLY A 102 9.98 -4.35 -6.72
CA GLY A 102 10.10 -4.99 -5.41
C GLY A 102 11.54 -4.98 -4.88
N LEU A 103 12.53 -5.30 -5.72
CA LEU A 103 13.95 -5.26 -5.35
C LEU A 103 14.40 -3.84 -4.99
N LYS A 104 14.01 -2.85 -5.79
CA LYS A 104 14.30 -1.45 -5.52
C LYS A 104 13.67 -0.98 -4.21
N MET A 105 12.43 -1.38 -3.95
CA MET A 105 11.76 -1.07 -2.69
C MET A 105 12.52 -1.66 -1.49
N ILE A 106 13.02 -2.90 -1.60
CA ILE A 106 13.84 -3.51 -0.54
C ILE A 106 15.11 -2.69 -0.29
N GLU A 107 15.81 -2.28 -1.36
CA GLU A 107 17.01 -1.45 -1.26
C GLU A 107 16.71 -0.10 -0.56
N GLU A 108 15.66 0.58 -1.00
CA GLU A 108 15.22 1.88 -0.46
C GLU A 108 14.76 1.79 1.01
N ASN A 109 14.28 0.63 1.45
CA ASN A 109 13.78 0.40 2.82
C ASN A 109 14.71 -0.47 3.67
N SER A 110 15.94 -0.73 3.21
CA SER A 110 16.91 -1.63 3.87
C SER A 110 17.06 -1.34 5.37
N ALA A 111 17.32 -0.08 5.75
CA ALA A 111 17.45 0.30 7.16
C ALA A 111 16.20 0.03 8.00
N VAL A 112 15.01 0.21 7.42
CA VAL A 112 13.74 -0.09 8.10
C VAL A 112 13.54 -1.60 8.24
N ILE A 113 13.92 -2.36 7.22
CA ILE A 113 13.86 -3.83 7.23
C ILE A 113 14.84 -4.39 8.27
N ASP A 114 16.05 -3.85 8.36
CA ASP A 114 17.04 -4.25 9.36
C ASP A 114 16.52 -3.98 10.78
N GLN A 115 15.95 -2.79 11.03
CA GLN A 115 15.31 -2.47 12.30
C GLN A 115 14.15 -3.42 12.65
N LEU A 116 13.37 -3.84 11.65
CA LEU A 116 12.31 -4.83 11.83
C LEU A 116 12.89 -6.20 12.21
N CYS A 117 13.92 -6.66 11.51
CA CYS A 117 14.60 -7.92 11.77
C CYS A 117 15.19 -7.99 13.19
N GLU A 118 15.85 -6.92 13.64
CA GLU A 118 16.39 -6.83 15.00
C GLU A 118 15.31 -6.94 16.08
N ARG A 119 14.09 -6.46 15.79
CA ARG A 119 13.00 -6.42 16.77
C ARG A 119 12.23 -7.73 16.89
N ILE A 120 12.25 -8.57 15.85
CA ILE A 120 11.56 -9.87 15.82
C ILE A 120 12.49 -11.06 16.08
N SER A 121 13.81 -10.83 16.13
CA SER A 121 14.82 -11.84 16.49
C SER A 121 14.87 -12.06 18.00
#